data_AF-A0A0F9SJP5-F1
#
_entry.id   AF-A0A0F9SJP5-F1
#
_cell.length_a   1.000
_cell.length_b   1.000
_cell.length_c   1.000
_cell.angle_alpha   90.00
_cell.angle_beta   90.00
_cell.angle_gamma   90.00
#
_symmetry.space_group_name_H-M   'P 1'
#
loop_
_entity.id
_entity.type
_entity.pdbx_description
1 polymer ?
#
loop_
_entity_poly.entity_id
_entity_poly.type
_entity_poly.pdbx_seq_one_letter_code
_entity_poly.pdbx_strand_id
1 'polypeptide(L)'
;MSRIVRKNNTFRFSPANPFLGGAPLGTTYQETLQVEEAIVVDVVTNDAHPDYDTDGYNVGAVQFRFIGSAAFRADIGLNWAFPLEANVTDYPLLNEVVLVTPALNRFYYSRKLNTTNRVTAHALFGLNDSLKASQTSGQSAAEMGRIDDGGAPIKKNPKAETDRLGEKFVDKETVLRLRAQEGDIIYEGRSGHSIRFGSSFEDGQSPTVLIRCGPNPTAKKSVDSEFALIDEDIDLDLSSIWMVANKTVPLTFATVEAETHFRSMDEKPTTLDGNQIIVNTDRLVINTKGKKLLVSTFLGTHFTTLQDHTVDTEKNYKSFALVNREVQTGEKYLITVGTDYLLKVGGDKTSTINGKTVHDTVGTHAIRAKKFFLGTLSDESQPLVLGEELRELLLQFVNAHLDNAASHTLPTIGIGPLAPGTIVALKAVQAKLASAKRAPFESQKAFIAKRGAFEPGKETLIK
;
A
#
# COMPACT_ATOMS: atom_id res chain seq x y z
N MET A 1 76.25 -21.95 0.94
CA MET A 1 75.40 -23.16 0.98
C MET A 1 74.12 -22.83 1.75
N SER A 2 73.00 -22.62 1.06
CA SER A 2 71.66 -22.78 1.63
C SER A 2 70.69 -23.03 0.48
N ARG A 3 70.12 -24.23 0.49
CA ARG A 3 69.34 -24.85 -0.59
C ARG A 3 67.89 -24.46 -0.40
N ILE A 4 67.32 -23.69 -1.33
CA ILE A 4 65.91 -23.35 -1.37
C ILE A 4 65.12 -24.63 -1.70
N VAL A 5 64.34 -25.12 -0.74
CA VAL A 5 63.41 -26.23 -0.92
C VAL A 5 62.10 -25.67 -1.49
N ARG A 6 61.85 -25.89 -2.78
CA ARG A 6 60.52 -25.69 -3.38
C ARG A 6 59.58 -26.78 -2.84
N LYS A 7 58.56 -26.39 -2.07
CA LYS A 7 57.41 -27.26 -1.79
C LYS A 7 56.57 -27.35 -3.07
N ASN A 8 56.57 -28.53 -3.70
CA ASN A 8 55.62 -28.88 -4.75
C ASN A 8 54.22 -28.96 -4.14
N ASN A 9 53.42 -27.90 -4.35
CA ASN A 9 51.98 -27.94 -4.09
C ASN A 9 51.33 -28.76 -5.22
N THR A 10 51.28 -30.07 -5.04
CA THR A 10 50.40 -30.94 -5.83
C THR A 10 48.99 -30.71 -5.33
N PHE A 11 48.19 -29.95 -6.08
CA PHE A 11 46.74 -29.94 -5.92
C PHE A 11 46.24 -31.37 -6.11
N ARG A 12 45.90 -32.03 -5.00
CA ARG A 12 45.18 -33.30 -5.04
C ARG A 12 43.74 -32.96 -5.44
N PHE A 13 43.39 -33.24 -6.69
CA PHE A 13 41.99 -33.41 -7.07
C PHE A 13 41.42 -34.52 -6.19
N SER A 14 40.44 -34.20 -5.34
CA SER A 14 39.61 -35.21 -4.69
C SER A 14 38.69 -35.79 -5.76
N PRO A 15 38.76 -37.09 -6.11
CA PRO A 15 37.87 -37.69 -7.10
C PRO A 15 36.56 -38.19 -6.46
N ALA A 16 36.27 -37.88 -5.20
CA ALA A 16 35.08 -38.36 -4.53
C ALA A 16 33.94 -37.34 -4.68
N ASN A 17 33.01 -37.66 -5.59
CA ASN A 17 31.67 -37.09 -5.60
C ASN A 17 31.01 -37.40 -4.24
N PRO A 18 30.62 -36.40 -3.42
CA PRO A 18 30.04 -36.65 -2.10
C PRO A 18 28.66 -37.34 -2.14
N PHE A 19 28.07 -37.52 -3.33
CA PHE A 19 26.77 -38.15 -3.54
C PHE A 19 26.83 -39.60 -4.04
N LEU A 20 28.02 -40.21 -4.18
CA LEU A 20 28.15 -41.66 -4.31
C LEU A 20 28.10 -42.31 -2.91
N GLY A 21 26.99 -42.12 -2.20
CA GLY A 21 26.60 -43.03 -1.13
C GLY A 21 26.38 -44.41 -1.74
N GLY A 22 27.07 -45.42 -1.21
CA GLY A 22 27.19 -46.79 -1.72
C GLY A 22 26.08 -47.23 -2.68
N ALA A 23 26.37 -47.16 -3.98
CA ALA A 23 25.50 -47.77 -4.99
C ALA A 23 25.39 -49.28 -4.69
N PRO A 24 24.18 -49.86 -4.57
CA PRO A 24 24.04 -51.30 -4.53
C PRO A 24 24.62 -51.87 -5.85
N LEU A 25 25.34 -52.98 -5.75
CA LEU A 25 25.89 -53.73 -6.87
C LEU A 25 24.73 -54.17 -7.80
N GLY A 26 24.48 -53.38 -8.83
CA GLY A 26 23.44 -53.61 -9.82
C GLY A 26 23.46 -52.53 -10.91
N THR A 27 24.16 -52.82 -12.00
CA THR A 27 24.26 -52.03 -13.25
C THR A 27 24.79 -50.59 -13.11
N THR A 28 26.07 -50.42 -13.43
CA THR A 28 26.69 -49.12 -13.72
C THR A 28 25.87 -48.43 -14.81
N TYR A 29 25.28 -47.27 -14.50
CA TYR A 29 24.70 -46.41 -15.53
C TYR A 29 25.84 -45.96 -16.44
N GLN A 30 25.83 -46.39 -17.71
CA GLN A 30 26.68 -45.81 -18.73
C GLN A 30 26.10 -44.42 -19.03
N GLU A 31 26.86 -43.36 -18.77
CA GLU A 31 26.46 -42.00 -19.09
C GLU A 31 26.33 -41.84 -20.61
N THR A 32 25.16 -42.15 -21.15
CA THR A 32 24.75 -41.57 -22.42
C THR A 32 24.49 -40.09 -22.17
N LEU A 33 25.21 -39.20 -22.86
CA LEU A 33 25.03 -37.73 -22.83
C LEU A 33 23.70 -37.32 -23.50
N GLN A 34 22.60 -37.97 -23.13
CA GLN A 34 21.27 -37.77 -23.69
C GLN A 34 20.38 -37.07 -22.67
N VAL A 35 19.52 -36.21 -23.19
CA VAL A 35 18.44 -35.60 -22.42
C VAL A 35 17.35 -36.65 -22.26
N GLU A 36 16.93 -36.92 -21.03
CA GLU A 36 15.89 -37.90 -20.74
C GLU A 36 14.76 -37.30 -19.89
N GLU A 37 13.54 -37.81 -20.08
CA GLU A 37 12.40 -37.43 -19.26
C GLU A 37 12.44 -38.14 -17.91
N ALA A 38 12.20 -37.40 -16.83
CA ALA A 38 12.16 -37.95 -15.48
C ALA A 38 10.98 -37.41 -14.69
N ILE A 39 10.37 -38.28 -13.89
CA ILE A 39 9.37 -37.91 -12.89
C ILE A 39 10.05 -37.50 -11.59
N VAL A 40 9.54 -36.45 -10.96
CA VAL A 40 10.01 -35.93 -9.68
C VAL A 40 9.42 -36.75 -8.54
N VAL A 41 10.31 -37.30 -7.71
CA VAL A 41 9.99 -38.13 -6.54
C VAL A 41 10.12 -37.33 -5.25
N ASP A 42 11.07 -36.41 -5.19
CA ASP A 42 11.24 -35.52 -4.04
C ASP A 42 11.91 -34.19 -4.43
N VAL A 43 11.76 -33.15 -3.60
CA VAL A 43 12.31 -31.81 -3.86
C VAL A 43 12.76 -31.12 -2.56
N VAL A 44 14.05 -30.77 -2.48
CA VAL A 44 14.60 -29.96 -1.38
C VAL A 44 14.19 -28.51 -1.58
N THR A 45 13.17 -28.03 -0.87
CA THR A 45 12.65 -26.66 -1.04
C THR A 45 13.20 -25.63 -0.04
N ASN A 46 13.66 -26.07 1.13
CA ASN A 46 14.18 -25.23 2.21
C ASN A 46 14.94 -26.07 3.25
N ASP A 47 15.39 -25.41 4.31
CA ASP A 47 16.15 -25.94 5.46
C ASP A 47 15.38 -26.90 6.36
N ALA A 48 14.05 -26.98 6.23
CA ALA A 48 13.25 -27.95 6.96
C ALA A 48 13.17 -29.32 6.27
N HIS A 49 13.67 -29.46 5.03
CA HIS A 49 13.67 -30.73 4.30
C HIS A 49 14.65 -31.73 4.94
N PRO A 50 14.30 -33.03 5.12
CA PRO A 50 15.16 -34.02 5.75
C PRO A 50 16.55 -34.16 5.11
N ASP A 51 16.61 -34.06 3.79
CA ASP A 51 17.85 -34.13 3.01
C ASP A 51 18.54 -32.76 2.78
N TYR A 52 18.16 -31.70 3.50
CA TYR A 52 18.83 -30.40 3.38
C TYR A 52 20.32 -30.48 3.75
N ASP A 53 21.19 -29.98 2.87
CA ASP A 53 22.65 -29.96 3.12
C ASP A 53 23.02 -28.81 4.08
N THR A 54 24.11 -28.97 4.81
CA THR A 54 24.54 -28.06 5.89
C THR A 54 24.79 -26.62 5.41
N ASP A 55 25.13 -26.45 4.13
CA ASP A 55 25.37 -25.15 3.49
C ASP A 55 24.22 -24.68 2.58
N GLY A 56 23.13 -25.45 2.47
CA GLY A 56 22.00 -25.18 1.61
C GLY A 56 22.28 -25.27 0.11
N TYR A 57 23.42 -25.85 -0.29
CA TYR A 57 23.80 -25.97 -1.70
C TYR A 57 22.79 -26.76 -2.54
N ASN A 58 22.05 -27.67 -1.91
CA ASN A 58 21.07 -28.54 -2.58
C ASN A 58 19.63 -27.99 -2.60
N VAL A 59 19.39 -26.74 -2.21
CA VAL A 59 18.06 -26.12 -2.37
C VAL A 59 17.69 -26.05 -3.86
N GLY A 60 16.53 -26.63 -4.19
CA GLY A 60 16.06 -26.81 -5.54
C GLY A 60 16.50 -28.11 -6.19
N ALA A 61 17.30 -28.93 -5.53
CA ALA A 61 17.62 -30.25 -6.05
C ALA A 61 16.37 -31.13 -6.04
N VAL A 62 16.18 -31.89 -7.12
CA VAL A 62 15.06 -32.82 -7.28
C VAL A 62 15.59 -34.24 -7.28
N GLN A 63 15.00 -35.11 -6.47
CA GLN A 63 15.20 -36.54 -6.59
C GLN A 63 14.28 -37.02 -7.72
N PHE A 64 14.84 -37.73 -8.69
CA PHE A 64 14.13 -38.05 -9.91
C PHE A 64 14.25 -39.51 -10.32
N ARG A 65 13.26 -39.98 -11.06
CA ARG A 65 13.24 -41.30 -11.70
C ARG A 65 13.03 -41.12 -13.19
N PHE A 66 13.96 -41.63 -14.00
CA PHE A 66 13.79 -41.64 -15.44
C PHE A 66 12.55 -42.45 -15.85
N ILE A 67 11.82 -41.97 -16.86
CA ILE A 67 10.62 -42.65 -17.40
C ILE A 67 11.02 -43.77 -18.37
N GLY A 68 12.16 -43.62 -19.04
CA GLY A 68 12.72 -44.60 -19.98
C GLY A 68 13.82 -45.46 -19.37
N SER A 69 15.08 -45.03 -19.52
CA SER A 69 16.23 -45.80 -19.08
C SER A 69 16.24 -45.93 -17.54
N ALA A 70 16.56 -47.10 -16.98
CA ALA A 70 16.68 -47.29 -15.53
C ALA A 70 15.45 -46.89 -14.65
N ALA A 71 14.23 -46.86 -15.22
CA ALA A 71 12.99 -46.51 -14.51
C ALA A 71 12.66 -47.39 -13.30
N PHE A 72 13.35 -48.51 -13.12
CA PHE A 72 13.00 -49.60 -12.22
C PHE A 72 13.75 -49.59 -10.87
N ARG A 73 14.46 -48.51 -10.51
CA ARG A 73 15.26 -48.43 -9.27
C ARG A 73 14.40 -48.21 -8.02
N ALA A 74 14.85 -48.59 -6.82
CA ALA A 74 14.16 -48.19 -5.59
C ALA A 74 14.41 -46.70 -5.29
N ASP A 75 13.49 -46.04 -4.57
CA ASP A 75 13.61 -44.59 -4.27
C ASP A 75 14.89 -44.24 -3.51
N ILE A 76 15.32 -45.11 -2.57
CA ILE A 76 16.53 -44.93 -1.74
C ILE A 76 17.86 -44.87 -2.52
N GLY A 77 17.84 -45.12 -3.83
CA GLY A 77 19.02 -45.06 -4.70
C GLY A 77 18.85 -44.17 -5.93
N LEU A 78 17.86 -43.27 -5.91
CA LEU A 78 17.65 -42.31 -7.00
C LEU A 78 18.67 -41.16 -6.93
N ASN A 79 19.04 -40.66 -8.10
CA ASN A 79 19.95 -39.53 -8.23
C ASN A 79 19.22 -38.20 -7.99
N TRP A 80 20.01 -37.18 -7.67
CA TRP A 80 19.56 -35.80 -7.55
C TRP A 80 19.98 -34.98 -8.77
N ALA A 81 19.09 -34.11 -9.25
CA ALA A 81 19.37 -33.16 -10.30
C ALA A 81 19.21 -31.72 -9.80
N PHE A 82 20.02 -30.80 -10.32
CA PHE A 82 20.00 -29.37 -9.98
C PHE A 82 19.30 -28.53 -11.05
N PRO A 83 18.75 -27.36 -10.72
CA PRO A 83 18.12 -26.50 -11.72
C PRO A 83 19.13 -26.12 -12.82
N LEU A 84 18.74 -26.26 -14.09
CA LEU A 84 19.58 -25.86 -15.21
C LEU A 84 19.80 -24.33 -15.24
N GLU A 85 18.76 -23.58 -14.86
CA GLU A 85 18.76 -22.12 -14.84
C GLU A 85 19.00 -21.59 -13.43
N ALA A 86 20.01 -20.72 -13.25
CA ALA A 86 20.36 -20.18 -11.94
C ALA A 86 19.46 -19.00 -11.52
N ASN A 87 18.94 -18.22 -12.47
CA ASN A 87 18.23 -16.97 -12.20
C ASN A 87 16.70 -17.10 -12.21
N VAL A 88 16.17 -18.22 -12.71
CA VAL A 88 14.73 -18.44 -12.83
C VAL A 88 14.34 -19.69 -12.04
N THR A 89 13.88 -19.46 -10.82
CA THR A 89 13.53 -20.52 -9.88
C THR A 89 12.07 -20.95 -10.05
N ASP A 90 11.86 -22.15 -10.58
CA ASP A 90 10.55 -22.79 -10.67
C ASP A 90 10.71 -24.26 -10.32
N TYR A 91 10.71 -24.53 -9.02
CA TYR A 91 10.84 -25.90 -8.53
C TYR A 91 9.59 -26.71 -8.88
N PRO A 92 9.77 -27.88 -9.50
CA PRO A 92 8.65 -28.76 -9.80
C PRO A 92 8.02 -29.27 -8.50
N LEU A 93 6.79 -29.77 -8.62
CA LEU A 93 6.08 -30.48 -7.57
C LEU A 93 6.31 -31.99 -7.73
N LEU A 94 5.93 -32.72 -6.69
CA LEU A 94 5.95 -34.18 -6.73
C LEU A 94 5.08 -34.69 -7.88
N ASN A 95 5.54 -35.76 -8.54
CA ASN A 95 4.90 -36.40 -9.68
C ASN A 95 4.85 -35.55 -10.97
N GLU A 96 5.49 -34.38 -11.02
CA GLU A 96 5.69 -33.65 -12.28
C GLU A 96 6.86 -34.20 -13.08
N VAL A 97 6.88 -33.92 -14.39
CA VAL A 97 7.92 -34.40 -15.30
C VAL A 97 8.85 -33.26 -15.66
N VAL A 98 10.15 -33.54 -15.68
CA VAL A 98 11.23 -32.63 -16.09
C VAL A 98 12.13 -33.32 -17.12
N LEU A 99 12.85 -32.53 -17.92
CA LEU A 99 13.95 -33.05 -18.74
C LEU A 99 15.23 -33.00 -17.91
N VAL A 100 15.93 -34.13 -17.82
CA VAL A 100 17.19 -34.26 -17.10
C VAL A 100 18.33 -34.47 -18.09
N THR A 101 19.39 -33.69 -17.94
CA THR A 101 20.60 -33.75 -18.76
C THR A 101 21.82 -33.93 -17.86
N PRO A 102 22.66 -34.96 -18.09
CA PRO A 102 23.94 -35.07 -17.42
C PRO A 102 24.93 -34.03 -17.98
N ALA A 103 25.53 -33.24 -17.11
CA ALA A 103 26.62 -32.31 -17.45
C ALA A 103 27.57 -32.18 -16.26
N LEU A 104 28.86 -31.98 -16.53
CA LEU A 104 29.87 -31.76 -15.48
C LEU A 104 29.84 -32.81 -14.35
N ASN A 105 29.57 -34.09 -14.70
CA ASN A 105 29.45 -35.20 -13.76
C ASN A 105 28.33 -35.01 -12.70
N ARG A 106 27.27 -34.29 -13.07
CA ARG A 106 26.06 -34.04 -12.28
C ARG A 106 24.84 -34.05 -13.19
N PHE A 107 23.65 -34.21 -12.61
CA PHE A 107 22.40 -34.06 -13.34
C PHE A 107 21.86 -32.64 -13.20
N TYR A 108 21.38 -32.09 -14.31
CA TYR A 108 20.65 -30.84 -14.34
C TYR A 108 19.25 -31.10 -14.89
N TYR A 109 18.25 -30.37 -14.41
CA TYR A 109 16.88 -30.50 -14.87
C TYR A 109 16.34 -29.19 -15.46
N SER A 110 15.54 -29.29 -16.52
CA SER A 110 14.80 -28.18 -17.12
C SER A 110 13.63 -27.76 -16.23
N ARG A 111 12.89 -26.71 -16.60
CA ARG A 111 11.57 -26.49 -15.99
C ARG A 111 10.63 -27.67 -16.25
N LYS A 112 9.59 -27.78 -15.41
CA LYS A 112 8.52 -28.77 -15.55
C LYS A 112 7.89 -28.75 -16.95
N LEU A 113 7.55 -29.92 -17.46
CA LEU A 113 6.80 -30.08 -18.70
C LEU A 113 5.31 -29.81 -18.44
N ASN A 114 4.67 -29.13 -19.38
CA ASN A 114 3.25 -28.85 -19.30
C ASN A 114 2.42 -30.04 -19.79
N THR A 115 2.13 -30.98 -18.89
CA THR A 115 1.42 -32.24 -19.22
C THR A 115 -0.10 -32.11 -19.18
N THR A 116 -0.63 -31.20 -18.34
CA THR A 116 -2.06 -31.05 -18.07
C THR A 116 -2.65 -29.77 -18.66
N ASN A 117 -1.82 -28.83 -19.12
CA ASN A 117 -2.26 -27.52 -19.59
C ASN A 117 -3.00 -26.65 -18.55
N ARG A 118 -2.80 -26.93 -17.25
CA ARG A 118 -3.31 -26.14 -16.11
C ARG A 118 -2.21 -25.24 -15.53
N VAL A 119 -2.55 -24.14 -14.85
CA VAL A 119 -1.54 -23.29 -14.17
C VAL A 119 -1.00 -23.96 -12.90
N THR A 120 -1.88 -24.67 -12.20
CA THR A 120 -1.66 -25.04 -10.79
C THR A 120 -0.88 -26.33 -10.61
N ALA A 121 -1.12 -27.35 -11.45
CA ALA A 121 -0.52 -28.67 -11.30
C ALA A 121 -0.32 -29.36 -12.65
N HIS A 122 0.89 -29.91 -12.87
CA HIS A 122 1.26 -30.69 -14.06
C HIS A 122 1.69 -32.12 -13.70
N ALA A 123 1.20 -32.64 -12.58
CA ALA A 123 1.57 -33.96 -12.10
C ALA A 123 0.89 -35.07 -12.89
N LEU A 124 1.63 -36.15 -13.12
CA LEU A 124 1.14 -37.42 -13.66
C LEU A 124 1.03 -38.43 -12.51
N PHE A 125 -0.05 -38.34 -11.74
CA PHE A 125 -0.30 -39.25 -10.62
C PHE A 125 -0.32 -40.71 -11.05
N GLY A 126 0.19 -41.60 -10.19
CA GLY A 126 0.33 -43.03 -10.45
C GLY A 126 1.46 -43.43 -11.41
N LEU A 127 2.11 -42.50 -12.12
CA LEU A 127 3.21 -42.82 -13.05
C LEU A 127 4.42 -43.39 -12.30
N ASN A 128 4.82 -42.76 -11.19
CA ASN A 128 5.95 -43.22 -10.38
C ASN A 128 5.75 -44.67 -9.90
N ASP A 129 4.55 -44.98 -9.40
CA ASP A 129 4.20 -46.33 -8.93
C ASP A 129 4.13 -47.34 -10.07
N SER A 130 3.65 -46.93 -11.25
CA SER A 130 3.61 -47.79 -12.44
C SER A 130 5.00 -48.12 -12.97
N LEU A 131 5.92 -47.16 -12.96
CA LEU A 131 7.33 -47.36 -13.32
C LEU A 131 8.03 -48.31 -12.34
N LYS A 132 7.69 -48.26 -11.05
CA LYS A 132 8.16 -49.23 -10.04
C LYS A 132 7.59 -50.63 -10.28
N ALA A 133 6.30 -50.75 -10.59
CA ALA A 133 5.59 -52.03 -10.71
C ALA A 133 5.88 -52.81 -12.01
N SER A 134 6.30 -52.12 -13.08
CA SER A 134 6.62 -52.66 -14.41
C SER A 134 7.72 -53.75 -14.41
N GLN A 135 8.39 -54.02 -13.28
CA GLN A 135 9.28 -55.18 -13.12
C GLN A 135 8.56 -56.55 -13.13
N THR A 136 7.25 -56.63 -12.88
CA THR A 136 6.59 -57.92 -12.53
C THR A 136 5.53 -58.42 -13.51
N SER A 137 5.03 -57.56 -14.39
CA SER A 137 4.00 -57.92 -15.37
C SER A 137 4.33 -57.20 -16.66
N GLY A 138 4.46 -57.92 -17.78
CA GLY A 138 4.73 -57.35 -19.12
C GLY A 138 3.62 -56.46 -19.68
N GLN A 139 2.95 -55.66 -18.84
CA GLN A 139 2.06 -54.57 -19.21
C GLN A 139 2.85 -53.27 -19.15
N SER A 140 2.85 -52.55 -20.26
CA SER A 140 3.64 -51.35 -20.44
C SER A 140 3.15 -50.23 -19.51
N ALA A 141 4.02 -49.77 -18.60
CA ALA A 141 3.92 -48.44 -17.99
C ALA A 141 3.79 -47.31 -19.03
N ALA A 142 4.05 -47.62 -20.31
CA ALA A 142 3.93 -46.75 -21.47
C ALA A 142 2.50 -46.33 -21.88
N GLU A 143 1.44 -46.71 -21.15
CA GLU A 143 0.10 -46.15 -21.33
C GLU A 143 -0.19 -44.95 -20.41
N MET A 144 0.44 -44.89 -19.24
CA MET A 144 0.21 -43.80 -18.29
C MET A 144 1.06 -42.58 -18.67
N GLY A 145 0.41 -41.45 -18.95
CA GLY A 145 1.05 -40.29 -19.57
C GLY A 145 0.90 -40.23 -21.10
N ARG A 146 0.26 -41.22 -21.75
CA ARG A 146 -0.23 -41.06 -23.12
C ARG A 146 -1.47 -40.17 -23.14
N ILE A 147 -1.66 -39.53 -24.28
CA ILE A 147 -2.86 -38.78 -24.63
C ILE A 147 -3.94 -39.78 -25.05
N ASP A 148 -5.15 -39.67 -24.49
CA ASP A 148 -6.33 -40.39 -24.98
C ASP A 148 -6.77 -39.87 -26.36
N ASP A 149 -7.69 -40.55 -27.03
CA ASP A 149 -8.18 -40.16 -28.36
C ASP A 149 -8.82 -38.74 -28.39
N GLY A 150 -9.04 -38.13 -27.22
CA GLY A 150 -9.57 -36.78 -27.03
C GLY A 150 -8.52 -35.71 -26.71
N GLY A 151 -7.23 -36.04 -26.65
CA GLY A 151 -6.19 -35.04 -26.36
C GLY A 151 -5.81 -34.90 -24.88
N ALA A 152 -6.47 -35.63 -23.97
CA ALA A 152 -6.23 -35.51 -22.53
C ALA A 152 -5.24 -36.58 -22.04
N PRO A 153 -4.32 -36.26 -21.11
CA PRO A 153 -3.47 -37.27 -20.50
C PRO A 153 -4.32 -38.31 -19.76
N ILE A 154 -4.02 -39.60 -19.94
CA ILE A 154 -4.67 -40.69 -19.21
C ILE A 154 -4.29 -40.56 -17.73
N LYS A 155 -5.21 -40.02 -16.92
CA LYS A 155 -5.06 -39.82 -15.46
C LYS A 155 -5.50 -41.09 -14.72
N LYS A 156 -4.74 -41.50 -13.70
CA LYS A 156 -5.28 -42.32 -12.61
C LYS A 156 -5.84 -41.36 -11.56
N ASN A 157 -7.02 -41.66 -11.02
CA ASN A 157 -7.49 -40.94 -9.83
C ASN A 157 -6.46 -41.16 -8.70
N PRO A 158 -6.03 -40.10 -7.99
CA PRO A 158 -5.11 -40.26 -6.87
C PRO A 158 -5.76 -41.20 -5.85
N LYS A 159 -5.17 -42.38 -5.66
CA LYS A 159 -5.72 -43.43 -4.78
C LYS A 159 -4.85 -43.67 -3.55
N ALA A 160 -3.65 -43.09 -3.50
CA ALA A 160 -2.66 -43.33 -2.45
C ALA A 160 -2.05 -42.02 -1.92
N GLU A 161 -1.49 -42.05 -0.70
CA GLU A 161 -0.74 -40.93 -0.11
C GLU A 161 0.48 -40.49 -0.97
N THR A 162 0.94 -41.36 -1.87
CA THR A 162 2.02 -41.10 -2.84
C THR A 162 1.61 -40.15 -3.98
N ASP A 163 0.31 -39.97 -4.21
CA ASP A 163 -0.25 -39.10 -5.25
C ASP A 163 -0.53 -37.67 -4.73
N ARG A 164 0.46 -37.08 -4.03
CA ARG A 164 0.43 -35.69 -3.58
C ARG A 164 1.33 -34.81 -4.45
N LEU A 165 1.08 -33.50 -4.44
CA LEU A 165 1.91 -32.50 -5.13
C LEU A 165 3.04 -31.94 -4.24
N GLY A 166 2.94 -32.17 -2.94
CA GLY A 166 3.87 -31.71 -1.94
C GLY A 166 3.23 -31.84 -0.56
N GLU A 167 3.90 -31.35 0.48
CA GLU A 167 3.37 -31.44 1.85
C GLU A 167 2.28 -30.41 2.13
N LYS A 168 2.42 -29.19 1.59
CA LYS A 168 1.54 -28.06 1.90
C LYS A 168 0.74 -27.56 0.69
N PHE A 169 1.18 -27.89 -0.53
CA PHE A 169 0.52 -27.40 -1.73
C PHE A 169 -0.78 -28.17 -1.97
N VAL A 170 -1.88 -27.43 -2.04
CA VAL A 170 -3.21 -27.95 -2.38
C VAL A 170 -3.65 -27.28 -3.68
N ASP A 171 -3.93 -28.11 -4.67
CA ASP A 171 -4.43 -27.63 -5.96
C ASP A 171 -5.80 -26.96 -5.79
N LYS A 172 -6.02 -25.84 -6.48
CA LYS A 172 -7.26 -25.08 -6.46
C LYS A 172 -7.83 -24.98 -7.87
N GLU A 173 -9.01 -25.54 -8.07
CA GLU A 173 -9.73 -25.45 -9.34
C GLU A 173 -10.20 -24.03 -9.70
N THR A 174 -10.20 -23.12 -8.71
CA THR A 174 -10.54 -21.70 -8.91
C THR A 174 -9.41 -20.91 -9.57
N VAL A 175 -8.18 -21.44 -9.61
CA VAL A 175 -7.04 -20.79 -10.25
C VAL A 175 -6.96 -21.28 -11.69
N LEU A 176 -7.58 -20.49 -12.56
CA LEU A 176 -7.67 -20.73 -14.00
C LEU A 176 -6.66 -19.90 -14.77
N ARG A 177 -6.40 -20.33 -16.01
CA ARG A 177 -5.51 -19.63 -16.93
C ARG A 177 -6.13 -18.34 -17.43
N LEU A 178 -5.28 -17.33 -17.60
CA LEU A 178 -5.67 -16.12 -18.31
C LEU A 178 -5.93 -16.39 -19.79
N ARG A 179 -6.95 -15.73 -20.32
CA ARG A 179 -7.15 -15.66 -21.76
C ARG A 179 -6.06 -14.79 -22.38
N ALA A 180 -5.14 -15.43 -23.08
CA ALA A 180 -4.10 -14.72 -23.85
C ALA A 180 -4.70 -14.08 -25.10
N GLN A 181 -4.15 -12.92 -25.46
CA GLN A 181 -4.33 -12.25 -26.73
C GLN A 181 -3.04 -12.35 -27.57
N GLU A 182 -3.13 -11.98 -28.84
CA GLU A 182 -1.99 -12.03 -29.74
C GLU A 182 -0.84 -11.15 -29.24
N GLY A 183 0.39 -11.68 -29.24
CA GLY A 183 1.57 -10.95 -28.78
C GLY A 183 1.74 -10.86 -27.25
N ASP A 184 0.83 -11.44 -26.46
CA ASP A 184 0.97 -11.43 -25.01
C ASP A 184 2.16 -12.29 -24.52
N ILE A 185 2.81 -11.80 -23.47
CA ILE A 185 3.71 -12.57 -22.62
C ILE A 185 3.12 -12.59 -21.22
N ILE A 186 2.67 -13.77 -20.78
CA ILE A 186 2.02 -13.97 -19.48
C ILE A 186 2.86 -14.89 -18.61
N TYR A 187 3.20 -14.43 -17.43
CA TYR A 187 3.78 -15.24 -16.37
C TYR A 187 2.70 -15.51 -15.32
N GLU A 188 2.33 -16.77 -15.13
CA GLU A 188 1.30 -17.19 -14.17
C GLU A 188 1.91 -18.08 -13.08
N GLY A 189 1.53 -17.83 -11.83
CA GLY A 189 1.90 -18.64 -10.69
C GLY A 189 0.77 -19.54 -10.22
N ARG A 190 1.13 -20.70 -9.66
CA ARG A 190 0.18 -21.72 -9.13
C ARG A 190 -0.78 -21.19 -8.06
N SER A 191 -0.44 -20.09 -7.40
CA SER A 191 -1.25 -19.48 -6.35
C SER A 191 -2.23 -18.41 -6.88
N GLY A 192 -2.33 -18.23 -8.20
CA GLY A 192 -3.25 -17.25 -8.80
C GLY A 192 -2.72 -15.81 -8.85
N HIS A 193 -1.41 -15.66 -9.06
CA HIS A 193 -0.82 -14.36 -9.39
C HIS A 193 -0.32 -14.37 -10.83
N SER A 194 -0.34 -13.20 -11.47
CA SER A 194 0.10 -13.06 -12.86
C SER A 194 0.79 -11.71 -13.12
N ILE A 195 1.69 -11.73 -14.10
CA ILE A 195 2.22 -10.53 -14.76
C ILE A 195 2.02 -10.72 -16.25
N ARG A 196 1.30 -9.80 -16.88
CA ARG A 196 0.98 -9.81 -18.30
C ARG A 196 1.56 -8.59 -18.98
N PHE A 197 2.40 -8.82 -19.98
CA PHE A 197 2.81 -7.82 -20.96
C PHE A 197 1.97 -8.05 -22.20
N GLY A 198 1.07 -7.14 -22.51
CA GLY A 198 0.09 -7.33 -23.57
C GLY A 198 -0.26 -6.04 -24.29
N SER A 199 -1.36 -6.08 -25.04
CA SER A 199 -1.86 -4.93 -25.78
C SER A 199 -3.39 -4.80 -25.71
N SER A 200 -3.88 -3.57 -25.75
CA SER A 200 -5.31 -3.30 -25.90
C SER A 200 -5.66 -3.25 -27.39
N PHE A 201 -6.21 -4.33 -27.93
CA PHE A 201 -6.61 -4.41 -29.33
C PHE A 201 -7.74 -3.45 -29.70
N GLU A 202 -8.64 -3.17 -28.75
CA GLU A 202 -9.74 -2.22 -28.92
C GLU A 202 -9.24 -0.78 -29.04
N ASP A 203 -8.08 -0.48 -28.47
CA ASP A 203 -7.46 0.86 -28.44
C ASP A 203 -6.21 0.94 -29.32
N GLY A 204 -6.28 0.35 -30.52
CA GLY A 204 -5.21 0.45 -31.51
C GLY A 204 -3.92 -0.29 -31.14
N GLN A 205 -4.03 -1.42 -30.42
CA GLN A 205 -2.90 -2.26 -29.97
C GLN A 205 -1.95 -1.53 -29.01
N SER A 206 -2.50 -0.68 -28.16
CA SER A 206 -1.71 0.10 -27.22
C SER A 206 -1.11 -0.80 -26.12
N PRO A 207 0.19 -0.68 -25.79
CA PRO A 207 0.84 -1.53 -24.79
C PRO A 207 0.19 -1.46 -23.40
N THR A 208 0.13 -2.61 -22.74
CA THR A 208 -0.37 -2.74 -21.36
C THR A 208 0.55 -3.64 -20.54
N VAL A 209 0.70 -3.30 -19.26
CA VAL A 209 1.34 -4.16 -18.26
C VAL A 209 0.36 -4.32 -17.10
N LEU A 210 -0.12 -5.54 -16.92
CA LEU A 210 -1.09 -5.87 -15.89
C LEU A 210 -0.44 -6.80 -14.87
N ILE A 211 -0.54 -6.45 -13.60
CA ILE A 211 -0.06 -7.25 -12.48
C ILE A 211 -1.25 -7.56 -11.59
N ARG A 212 -1.44 -8.84 -11.27
CA ARG A 212 -2.58 -9.29 -10.48
C ARG A 212 -2.15 -10.28 -9.41
N CYS A 213 -2.73 -10.17 -8.22
CA CYS A 213 -2.59 -11.15 -7.16
C CYS A 213 -3.98 -11.52 -6.62
N GLY A 214 -4.41 -12.75 -6.90
CA GLY A 214 -5.74 -13.23 -6.52
C GLY A 214 -6.78 -12.97 -7.61
N PRO A 215 -7.15 -13.98 -8.41
CA PRO A 215 -8.18 -13.83 -9.43
C PRO A 215 -9.57 -13.67 -8.79
N ASN A 216 -10.49 -13.01 -9.49
CA ASN A 216 -11.91 -13.04 -9.17
C ASN A 216 -12.41 -14.51 -9.03
N PRO A 217 -12.89 -14.95 -7.85
CA PRO A 217 -13.38 -16.32 -7.63
C PRO A 217 -14.62 -16.67 -8.46
N THR A 218 -15.34 -15.66 -8.92
CA THR A 218 -16.58 -15.75 -9.70
C THR A 218 -16.38 -15.32 -11.16
N ALA A 219 -15.12 -15.25 -11.61
CA ALA A 219 -14.79 -14.84 -12.97
C ALA A 219 -15.57 -15.67 -14.00
N LYS A 220 -16.10 -14.99 -15.01
CA LYS A 220 -16.77 -15.65 -16.12
C LYS A 220 -15.79 -16.53 -16.87
N LYS A 221 -16.06 -17.83 -16.84
CA LYS A 221 -15.28 -18.85 -17.55
C LYS A 221 -15.62 -18.84 -19.04
N SER A 222 -14.63 -19.07 -19.91
CA SER A 222 -14.86 -19.24 -21.34
C SER A 222 -15.72 -20.47 -21.67
N VAL A 223 -15.57 -21.53 -20.87
CA VAL A 223 -16.29 -22.81 -20.96
C VAL A 223 -16.44 -23.38 -19.55
N ASP A 224 -17.39 -24.28 -19.32
CA ASP A 224 -17.50 -24.99 -18.04
C ASP A 224 -16.55 -26.20 -18.02
N SER A 225 -15.28 -25.95 -17.71
CA SER A 225 -14.20 -26.95 -17.72
C SER A 225 -13.04 -26.54 -16.80
N GLU A 226 -12.20 -27.50 -16.40
CA GLU A 226 -10.92 -27.24 -15.70
C GLU A 226 -9.89 -26.49 -16.58
N PHE A 227 -10.11 -26.47 -17.89
CA PHE A 227 -9.27 -25.74 -18.87
C PHE A 227 -9.85 -24.38 -19.27
N ALA A 228 -10.88 -23.93 -18.57
CA ALA A 228 -11.50 -22.65 -18.85
C ALA A 228 -10.49 -21.49 -18.75
N LEU A 229 -10.71 -20.48 -19.58
CA LEU A 229 -9.95 -19.24 -19.58
C LEU A 229 -10.78 -18.14 -18.92
N ILE A 230 -10.12 -17.32 -18.12
CA ILE A 230 -10.71 -16.15 -17.47
C ILE A 230 -10.06 -14.86 -17.96
N ASP A 231 -10.81 -13.77 -17.91
CA ASP A 231 -10.29 -12.44 -18.17
C ASP A 231 -9.94 -11.74 -16.84
N GLU A 232 -9.05 -10.76 -16.91
CA GLU A 232 -8.73 -9.89 -15.78
C GLU A 232 -9.84 -8.83 -15.64
N ASP A 233 -10.18 -8.51 -14.39
CA ASP A 233 -11.23 -7.57 -14.05
C ASP A 233 -10.73 -6.67 -12.93
N ILE A 234 -10.57 -5.37 -13.24
CA ILE A 234 -9.96 -4.43 -12.31
C ILE A 234 -10.78 -4.25 -11.02
N ASP A 235 -12.11 -4.38 -11.09
CA ASP A 235 -13.00 -4.20 -9.94
C ASP A 235 -13.14 -5.48 -9.12
N LEU A 236 -13.09 -6.66 -9.77
CA LEU A 236 -13.37 -7.95 -9.10
C LEU A 236 -12.12 -8.77 -8.74
N ASP A 237 -10.97 -8.48 -9.33
CA ASP A 237 -9.71 -9.08 -8.90
C ASP A 237 -9.27 -8.50 -7.54
N LEU A 238 -8.74 -9.35 -6.65
CA LEU A 238 -8.52 -8.98 -5.23
C LEU A 238 -7.51 -7.85 -5.05
N SER A 239 -6.47 -7.81 -5.87
CA SER A 239 -5.50 -6.73 -5.91
C SER A 239 -4.81 -6.70 -7.26
N SER A 240 -4.76 -5.51 -7.88
CA SER A 240 -4.21 -5.36 -9.22
C SER A 240 -3.52 -4.01 -9.43
N ILE A 241 -2.56 -4.01 -10.36
CA ILE A 241 -1.91 -2.82 -10.90
C ILE A 241 -2.05 -2.89 -12.41
N TRP A 242 -2.70 -1.88 -12.98
CA TRP A 242 -2.93 -1.76 -14.41
C TRP A 242 -2.14 -0.56 -14.92
N MET A 243 -1.13 -0.81 -15.75
CA MET A 243 -0.36 0.22 -16.44
C MET A 243 -0.72 0.19 -17.93
N VAL A 244 -1.26 1.28 -18.46
CA VAL A 244 -1.78 1.32 -19.82
C VAL A 244 -1.24 2.55 -20.57
N ALA A 245 -0.88 2.36 -21.84
CA ALA A 245 -0.39 3.44 -22.69
C ALA A 245 -1.53 4.28 -23.29
N ASN A 246 -2.64 3.65 -23.66
CA ASN A 246 -3.84 4.31 -24.17
C ASN A 246 -4.98 3.29 -24.11
N LYS A 247 -5.71 3.26 -22.99
CA LYS A 247 -6.84 2.36 -22.78
C LYS A 247 -7.84 3.02 -21.85
N THR A 248 -9.12 2.89 -22.20
CA THR A 248 -10.20 3.22 -21.26
C THR A 248 -10.34 2.08 -20.25
N VAL A 249 -10.11 2.36 -18.98
CA VAL A 249 -10.19 1.38 -17.89
C VAL A 249 -11.54 1.50 -17.18
N PRO A 250 -12.36 0.43 -17.16
CA PRO A 250 -13.68 0.47 -16.54
C PRO A 250 -13.58 0.25 -15.01
N LEU A 251 -12.97 1.20 -14.30
CA LEU A 251 -12.89 1.16 -12.83
C LEU A 251 -14.12 1.82 -12.21
N THR A 252 -14.78 1.13 -11.29
CA THR A 252 -15.83 1.71 -10.46
C THR A 252 -15.21 2.30 -9.19
N PHE A 253 -15.21 3.64 -9.06
CA PHE A 253 -14.63 4.29 -7.88
C PHE A 253 -15.35 3.86 -6.59
N ALA A 254 -14.58 3.55 -5.54
CA ALA A 254 -15.11 3.18 -4.22
C ALA A 254 -16.01 4.24 -3.56
N THR A 255 -16.02 5.47 -4.07
CA THR A 255 -16.84 6.58 -3.56
C THR A 255 -17.99 6.96 -4.49
N VAL A 256 -18.23 6.25 -5.60
CA VAL A 256 -19.15 6.67 -6.67
C VAL A 256 -20.57 7.01 -6.21
N GLU A 257 -21.10 6.26 -5.23
CA GLU A 257 -22.44 6.46 -4.67
C GLU A 257 -22.51 7.55 -3.58
N ALA A 258 -21.37 8.13 -3.18
CA ALA A 258 -21.32 9.12 -2.11
C ALA A 258 -21.44 10.55 -2.64
N GLU A 259 -22.14 11.42 -1.89
CA GLU A 259 -22.22 12.85 -2.20
C GLU A 259 -20.86 13.57 -2.21
N THR A 260 -19.85 12.97 -1.58
CA THR A 260 -18.48 13.49 -1.56
C THR A 260 -17.70 13.15 -2.84
N HIS A 261 -18.22 12.28 -3.72
CA HIS A 261 -17.56 11.85 -4.95
C HIS A 261 -17.22 13.04 -5.86
N PHE A 262 -15.92 13.29 -6.04
CA PHE A 262 -15.38 14.42 -6.80
C PHE A 262 -15.99 15.78 -6.44
N ARG A 263 -16.49 15.96 -5.21
CA ARG A 263 -17.24 17.16 -4.84
C ARG A 263 -16.41 18.45 -4.95
N SER A 264 -15.12 18.39 -4.61
CA SER A 264 -14.20 19.53 -4.62
C SER A 264 -13.36 19.62 -5.90
N MET A 265 -13.67 18.83 -6.93
CA MET A 265 -12.91 18.78 -8.17
C MET A 265 -13.57 19.69 -9.20
N ASP A 266 -12.81 20.65 -9.74
CA ASP A 266 -13.31 21.59 -10.76
C ASP A 266 -13.60 20.85 -12.09
N GLU A 267 -12.69 19.97 -12.49
CA GLU A 267 -12.77 19.17 -13.71
C GLU A 267 -12.88 17.68 -13.34
N LYS A 268 -14.11 17.15 -13.36
CA LYS A 268 -14.37 15.75 -13.02
C LYS A 268 -14.02 14.85 -14.21
N PRO A 269 -13.27 13.76 -14.01
CA PRO A 269 -13.05 12.78 -15.08
C PRO A 269 -14.38 12.11 -15.42
N THR A 270 -14.75 12.10 -16.71
CA THR A 270 -15.90 11.32 -17.21
C THR A 270 -15.53 9.86 -17.44
N THR A 271 -14.27 9.63 -17.78
CA THR A 271 -13.66 8.32 -18.05
C THR A 271 -12.24 8.29 -17.51
N LEU A 272 -11.73 7.08 -17.29
CA LEU A 272 -10.31 6.83 -17.06
C LEU A 272 -9.71 6.35 -18.37
N ASP A 273 -9.33 7.26 -19.25
CA ASP A 273 -8.75 7.00 -20.57
C ASP A 273 -7.32 7.57 -20.70
N GLY A 274 -6.64 7.17 -21.78
CA GLY A 274 -5.27 7.58 -22.06
C GLY A 274 -4.19 6.79 -21.31
N ASN A 275 -3.05 7.45 -21.10
CA ASN A 275 -1.87 6.85 -20.47
C ASN A 275 -1.92 6.99 -18.94
N GLN A 276 -2.04 5.88 -18.23
CA GLN A 276 -2.27 5.90 -16.78
C GLN A 276 -1.79 4.63 -16.08
N ILE A 277 -1.64 4.76 -14.76
CA ILE A 277 -1.39 3.64 -13.85
C ILE A 277 -2.50 3.66 -12.80
N ILE A 278 -3.22 2.56 -12.66
CA ILE A 278 -4.26 2.36 -11.66
C ILE A 278 -3.83 1.25 -10.72
N VAL A 279 -3.97 1.50 -9.42
CA VAL A 279 -3.72 0.50 -8.37
C VAL A 279 -5.05 0.30 -7.64
N ASN A 280 -5.62 -0.90 -7.73
CA ASN A 280 -6.87 -1.24 -7.06
C ASN A 280 -6.65 -2.33 -6.01
N THR A 281 -7.04 -2.06 -4.77
CA THR A 281 -6.82 -2.94 -3.60
C THR A 281 -7.62 -2.43 -2.40
N ASP A 282 -7.87 -3.30 -1.41
CA ASP A 282 -8.49 -2.91 -0.13
C ASP A 282 -7.61 -1.99 0.72
N ARG A 283 -6.28 -2.12 0.62
CA ARG A 283 -5.33 -1.33 1.43
C ARG A 283 -4.03 -1.06 0.70
N LEU A 284 -3.69 0.23 0.56
CA LEU A 284 -2.40 0.70 0.06
C LEU A 284 -1.56 1.30 1.21
N VAL A 285 -0.35 0.76 1.41
CA VAL A 285 0.62 1.28 2.40
C VAL A 285 1.87 1.77 1.68
N ILE A 286 2.19 3.06 1.83
CA ILE A 286 3.41 3.67 1.29
C ILE A 286 4.33 4.02 2.46
N ASN A 287 5.45 3.30 2.60
CA ASN A 287 6.38 3.48 3.72
C ASN A 287 7.81 3.78 3.24
N THR A 288 8.37 4.94 3.63
CA THR A 288 9.76 5.32 3.32
C THR A 288 10.64 5.20 4.58
N LYS A 289 11.71 4.39 4.53
CA LYS A 289 12.49 4.06 5.75
C LYS A 289 13.51 5.10 6.23
N GLY A 290 13.96 6.04 5.40
CA GLY A 290 15.06 6.93 5.82
C GLY A 290 15.16 8.31 5.17
N LYS A 291 14.25 8.65 4.26
CA LYS A 291 14.31 9.93 3.55
C LYS A 291 12.92 10.56 3.45
N LYS A 292 12.39 10.75 2.24
CA LYS A 292 11.20 11.54 1.96
C LYS A 292 10.36 10.85 0.89
N LEU A 293 9.04 10.98 1.01
CA LEU A 293 8.10 10.78 -0.09
C LEU A 293 7.88 12.13 -0.79
N LEU A 294 7.96 12.16 -2.12
CA LEU A 294 7.64 13.33 -2.94
C LEU A 294 6.49 12.96 -3.88
N VAL A 295 5.46 13.80 -3.93
CA VAL A 295 4.32 13.66 -4.85
C VAL A 295 4.19 14.97 -5.61
N SER A 296 4.33 14.91 -6.94
CA SER A 296 4.26 16.06 -7.84
C SER A 296 3.29 15.76 -8.96
N THR A 297 2.36 16.67 -9.23
CA THR A 297 1.32 16.54 -10.26
C THR A 297 1.25 17.80 -11.11
N PHE A 298 0.85 17.69 -12.39
CA PHE A 298 0.76 18.85 -13.28
C PHE A 298 -0.51 19.68 -13.08
N LEU A 299 -1.68 19.01 -13.07
CA LEU A 299 -2.98 19.70 -12.94
C LEU A 299 -3.47 19.73 -11.49
N GLY A 300 -3.66 18.56 -10.88
CA GLY A 300 -4.27 18.47 -9.54
C GLY A 300 -3.92 17.18 -8.81
N THR A 301 -4.14 17.21 -7.50
CA THR A 301 -4.10 16.04 -6.61
C THR A 301 -5.39 16.02 -5.82
N HIS A 302 -6.07 14.86 -5.76
CA HIS A 302 -7.38 14.73 -5.15
C HIS A 302 -7.41 13.57 -4.17
N PHE A 303 -7.96 13.81 -2.97
CA PHE A 303 -8.18 12.80 -1.95
C PHE A 303 -9.67 12.82 -1.58
N THR A 304 -10.34 11.69 -1.77
CA THR A 304 -11.75 11.52 -1.42
C THR A 304 -11.85 10.35 -0.45
N THR A 305 -12.47 10.57 0.71
CA THR A 305 -12.75 9.53 1.70
C THR A 305 -14.20 9.68 2.17
N LEU A 306 -14.79 8.61 2.69
CA LEU A 306 -16.16 8.63 3.25
C LEU A 306 -16.19 8.95 4.75
N GLN A 307 -15.06 8.83 5.42
CA GLN A 307 -14.96 8.99 6.88
C GLN A 307 -13.92 10.04 7.21
N ASP A 308 -12.69 9.63 7.51
CA ASP A 308 -11.64 10.51 8.01
C ASP A 308 -10.53 10.76 6.98
N HIS A 309 -9.86 11.89 7.16
CA HIS A 309 -8.59 12.21 6.53
C HIS A 309 -7.71 12.87 7.59
N THR A 310 -6.63 12.18 7.97
CA THR A 310 -5.75 12.61 9.07
C THR A 310 -4.34 12.89 8.54
N VAL A 311 -3.68 13.88 9.15
CA VAL A 311 -2.29 14.24 8.85
C VAL A 311 -1.58 14.55 10.15
N ASP A 312 -0.68 13.66 10.55
CA ASP A 312 0.10 13.77 11.78
C ASP A 312 1.57 14.12 11.48
N THR A 313 2.14 15.01 12.29
CA THR A 313 3.55 15.40 12.20
C THR A 313 4.04 15.85 13.55
N GLU A 314 5.24 15.41 13.95
CA GLU A 314 5.83 15.81 15.24
C GLU A 314 6.29 17.27 15.27
N LYS A 315 6.61 17.84 14.09
CA LYS A 315 7.26 19.15 14.02
C LYS A 315 6.43 20.19 13.31
N ASN A 316 6.23 20.03 12.01
CA ASN A 316 5.66 21.09 11.17
C ASN A 316 4.70 20.52 10.15
N TYR A 317 3.53 21.13 10.05
CA TYR A 317 2.62 21.02 8.91
C TYR A 317 2.64 22.36 8.17
N LYS A 318 3.04 22.35 6.88
CA LYS A 318 3.12 23.55 6.05
C LYS A 318 2.25 23.36 4.81
N SER A 319 1.28 24.25 4.62
CA SER A 319 0.44 24.34 3.43
C SER A 319 0.59 25.74 2.83
N PHE A 320 0.92 25.83 1.54
CA PHE A 320 1.04 27.10 0.82
C PHE A 320 0.22 27.03 -0.47
N ALA A 321 -0.58 28.06 -0.71
CA ALA A 321 -1.29 28.29 -1.96
C ALA A 321 -0.99 29.72 -2.42
N LEU A 322 -0.64 29.89 -3.69
CA LEU A 322 -0.19 31.17 -4.24
C LEU A 322 -1.32 32.20 -4.33
N VAL A 323 -2.51 31.75 -4.73
CA VAL A 323 -3.66 32.61 -4.99
C VAL A 323 -4.71 32.46 -3.89
N ASN A 324 -5.40 31.31 -3.88
CA ASN A 324 -6.51 31.08 -2.98
C ASN A 324 -6.31 29.80 -2.15
N ARG A 325 -6.67 29.88 -0.86
CA ARG A 325 -6.87 28.73 0.01
C ARG A 325 -8.27 28.82 0.59
N GLU A 326 -9.08 27.81 0.31
CA GLU A 326 -10.45 27.72 0.79
C GLU A 326 -10.62 26.50 1.71
N VAL A 327 -11.41 26.65 2.77
CA VAL A 327 -11.81 25.56 3.66
C VAL A 327 -13.32 25.65 3.82
N GLN A 328 -14.04 24.65 3.32
CA GLN A 328 -15.48 24.54 3.42
C GLN A 328 -15.85 23.36 4.33
N THR A 329 -16.85 23.56 5.20
CA THR A 329 -17.40 22.50 6.06
C THR A 329 -18.91 22.52 5.98
N GLY A 330 -19.55 21.34 5.92
CA GLY A 330 -21.02 21.24 5.84
C GLY A 330 -21.74 21.65 7.13
N GLU A 331 -21.12 21.43 8.30
CA GLU A 331 -21.76 21.67 9.59
C GLU A 331 -20.84 22.43 10.56
N LYS A 332 -19.80 21.77 11.07
CA LYS A 332 -18.94 22.30 12.12
C LYS A 332 -17.50 22.42 11.64
N TYR A 333 -16.91 23.58 11.87
CA TYR A 333 -15.48 23.82 11.74
C TYR A 333 -14.91 24.21 13.11
N LEU A 334 -14.00 23.39 13.63
CA LEU A 334 -13.34 23.63 14.91
C LEU A 334 -11.83 23.70 14.70
N ILE A 335 -11.22 24.81 15.12
CA ILE A 335 -9.77 24.95 15.22
C ILE A 335 -9.41 25.04 16.70
N THR A 336 -8.61 24.09 17.18
CA THR A 336 -8.01 24.17 18.51
C THR A 336 -6.55 24.57 18.35
N VAL A 337 -6.16 25.65 19.01
CA VAL A 337 -4.79 26.16 19.02
C VAL A 337 -4.24 26.07 20.43
N GLY A 338 -2.95 25.76 20.56
CA GLY A 338 -2.25 25.69 21.84
C GLY A 338 -1.98 27.08 22.42
N THR A 339 -0.79 27.26 23.00
CA THR A 339 -0.42 28.50 23.70
C THR A 339 -0.24 29.71 22.79
N ASP A 340 0.24 29.49 21.56
CA ASP A 340 0.57 30.58 20.63
C ASP A 340 -0.14 30.40 19.29
N TYR A 341 -1.02 31.36 18.97
CA TYR A 341 -1.65 31.47 17.65
C TYR A 341 -1.46 32.87 17.10
N LEU A 342 -0.82 32.96 15.93
CA LEU A 342 -0.61 34.20 15.23
C LEU A 342 -1.34 34.17 13.89
N LEU A 343 -2.46 34.88 13.81
CA LEU A 343 -3.16 35.13 12.56
C LEU A 343 -2.64 36.44 11.94
N LYS A 344 -1.75 36.31 10.94
CA LYS A 344 -1.34 37.43 10.09
C LYS A 344 -2.14 37.40 8.81
N VAL A 345 -2.91 38.45 8.56
CA VAL A 345 -3.67 38.62 7.32
C VAL A 345 -3.23 39.95 6.70
N GLY A 346 -2.73 39.92 5.46
CA GLY A 346 -2.27 41.08 4.71
C GLY A 346 -2.46 40.87 3.20
N GLY A 347 -2.94 41.91 2.51
CA GLY A 347 -3.37 41.88 1.11
C GLY A 347 -4.89 42.09 0.98
N ASP A 348 -5.32 42.91 0.01
CA ASP A 348 -6.73 43.17 -0.29
C ASP A 348 -7.49 41.88 -0.59
N LYS A 349 -8.64 41.67 0.08
CA LYS A 349 -9.48 40.49 -0.09
C LYS A 349 -10.94 40.88 -0.20
N THR A 350 -11.58 40.48 -1.29
CA THR A 350 -13.03 40.49 -1.46
C THR A 350 -13.66 39.33 -0.69
N SER A 351 -14.74 39.61 0.03
CA SER A 351 -15.55 38.61 0.72
C SER A 351 -16.96 38.63 0.16
N THR A 352 -17.48 37.47 -0.27
CA THR A 352 -18.87 37.33 -0.73
C THR A 352 -19.69 36.72 0.40
N ILE A 353 -20.77 37.39 0.80
CA ILE A 353 -21.68 36.93 1.86
C ILE A 353 -23.11 36.96 1.32
N ASN A 354 -23.82 35.83 1.37
CA ASN A 354 -25.23 35.69 0.95
C ASN A 354 -25.52 36.22 -0.47
N GLY A 355 -24.66 35.91 -1.44
CA GLY A 355 -24.82 36.35 -2.83
C GLY A 355 -24.60 37.86 -3.05
N LYS A 356 -24.17 38.61 -2.02
CA LYS A 356 -23.71 39.99 -2.16
C LYS A 356 -22.18 40.04 -2.02
N THR A 357 -21.54 40.46 -3.11
CA THR A 357 -20.11 40.80 -3.12
C THR A 357 -19.93 42.07 -2.30
N VAL A 358 -19.17 42.00 -1.21
CA VAL A 358 -18.70 43.19 -0.51
C VAL A 358 -17.34 43.55 -1.10
N HIS A 359 -17.31 44.63 -1.89
CA HIS A 359 -16.08 45.30 -2.25
C HIS A 359 -15.60 46.08 -1.02
N ASP A 360 -14.84 45.42 -0.15
CA ASP A 360 -14.23 46.08 1.00
C ASP A 360 -12.82 46.53 0.59
N THR A 361 -12.73 47.78 0.17
CA THR A 361 -11.47 48.41 -0.19
C THR A 361 -10.69 48.65 1.10
N VAL A 362 -9.45 48.16 1.14
CA VAL A 362 -8.47 48.30 2.24
C VAL A 362 -8.61 47.23 3.34
N GLY A 363 -7.89 46.12 3.16
CA GLY A 363 -7.23 45.35 4.23
C GLY A 363 -8.05 44.99 5.48
N THR A 364 -9.36 44.86 5.38
CA THR A 364 -10.27 44.75 6.53
C THR A 364 -10.48 43.30 6.95
N HIS A 365 -10.48 43.04 8.26
CA HIS A 365 -10.82 41.73 8.83
C HIS A 365 -12.28 41.74 9.30
N ALA A 366 -13.11 40.89 8.69
CA ALA A 366 -14.50 40.73 9.10
C ALA A 366 -14.70 39.39 9.81
N ILE A 367 -14.84 39.40 11.13
CA ILE A 367 -15.37 38.27 11.90
C ILE A 367 -16.86 38.52 12.12
N ARG A 368 -17.70 37.81 11.37
CA ARG A 368 -19.16 37.91 11.52
C ARG A 368 -19.68 36.67 12.25
N ALA A 369 -20.09 36.85 13.50
CA ALA A 369 -20.71 35.81 14.31
C ALA A 369 -21.92 36.37 15.05
N LYS A 370 -22.92 35.52 15.34
CA LYS A 370 -24.03 35.91 16.24
C LYS A 370 -23.52 36.31 17.63
N LYS A 371 -22.40 35.71 18.06
CA LYS A 371 -21.69 36.01 19.30
C LYS A 371 -20.19 35.85 19.08
N PHE A 372 -19.39 36.74 19.66
CA PHE A 372 -17.93 36.68 19.64
C PHE A 372 -17.41 36.85 21.06
N PHE A 373 -16.52 35.95 21.49
CA PHE A 373 -15.95 35.95 22.84
C PHE A 373 -14.46 36.30 22.74
N LEU A 374 -14.06 37.39 23.39
CA LEU A 374 -12.68 37.83 23.56
C LEU A 374 -12.39 37.88 25.06
N GLY A 375 -11.36 37.19 25.53
CA GLY A 375 -11.00 37.18 26.94
C GLY A 375 -10.10 36.00 27.32
N THR A 376 -9.79 35.90 28.60
CA THR A 376 -9.07 34.76 29.20
C THR A 376 -10.05 33.69 29.69
N LEU A 377 -9.56 32.47 29.91
CA LEU A 377 -10.31 31.42 30.62
C LEU A 377 -10.01 31.41 32.13
N SER A 378 -9.01 32.16 32.57
CA SER A 378 -8.65 32.26 33.98
C SER A 378 -9.55 33.26 34.70
N ASP A 379 -9.97 32.90 35.91
CA ASP A 379 -10.71 33.77 36.82
C ASP A 379 -9.83 34.95 37.32
N GLU A 380 -8.51 34.88 37.12
CA GLU A 380 -7.52 35.85 37.60
C GLU A 380 -7.05 36.84 36.51
N SER A 381 -7.22 36.53 35.23
CA SER A 381 -6.82 37.47 34.17
C SER A 381 -7.97 38.39 33.78
N GLN A 382 -7.66 39.67 33.58
CA GLN A 382 -8.65 40.65 33.14
C GLN A 382 -8.51 40.88 31.63
N PRO A 383 -9.61 41.15 30.91
CA PRO A 383 -9.53 41.47 29.49
C PRO A 383 -8.68 42.73 29.26
N LEU A 384 -7.85 42.72 28.23
CA LEU A 384 -6.98 43.85 27.85
C LEU A 384 -7.78 45.13 27.59
N VAL A 385 -9.04 45.00 27.16
CA VAL A 385 -9.94 46.13 26.93
C VAL A 385 -10.84 46.30 28.16
N LEU A 386 -10.67 47.41 28.88
CA LEU A 386 -11.49 47.81 30.03
C LEU A 386 -11.46 46.85 31.24
N GLY A 387 -10.35 46.11 31.44
CA GLY A 387 -10.07 45.44 32.71
C GLY A 387 -10.05 46.42 33.89
N GLU A 388 -10.30 45.91 35.10
CA GLU A 388 -10.30 46.69 36.35
C GLU A 388 -8.95 47.36 36.59
N GLU A 389 -7.83 46.68 36.35
CA GLU A 389 -6.49 47.25 36.46
C GLU A 389 -6.27 48.44 35.51
N LEU A 390 -6.64 48.30 34.23
CA LEU A 390 -6.54 49.40 33.26
C LEU A 390 -7.47 50.56 33.64
N ARG A 391 -8.69 50.24 34.08
CA ARG A 391 -9.66 51.25 34.53
C ARG A 391 -9.13 52.00 35.75
N GLU A 392 -8.59 51.31 36.75
CA GLU A 392 -8.03 51.90 37.96
C GLU A 392 -6.78 52.73 37.64
N LEU A 393 -5.89 52.24 36.79
CA LEU A 393 -4.73 53.00 36.31
C LEU A 393 -5.16 54.32 35.66
N LEU A 394 -6.16 54.27 34.76
CA LEU A 394 -6.70 55.45 34.10
C LEU A 394 -7.40 56.39 35.11
N LEU A 395 -8.10 55.85 36.10
CA LEU A 395 -8.75 56.64 37.14
C LEU A 395 -7.71 57.34 38.03
N GLN A 396 -6.66 56.63 38.45
CA GLN A 396 -5.55 57.18 39.22
C GLN A 396 -4.83 58.28 38.45
N PHE A 397 -4.57 58.06 37.16
CA PHE A 397 -3.98 59.08 36.28
C PHE A 397 -4.84 60.34 36.22
N VAL A 398 -6.14 60.20 35.98
CA VAL A 398 -7.08 61.34 35.90
C VAL A 398 -7.17 62.07 37.24
N ASN A 399 -7.27 61.33 38.35
CA ASN A 399 -7.32 61.90 39.70
C ASN A 399 -6.03 62.67 40.02
N ALA A 400 -4.85 62.11 39.73
CA ALA A 400 -3.57 62.79 39.97
C ALA A 400 -3.45 64.13 39.23
N HIS A 401 -4.04 64.26 38.04
CA HIS A 401 -4.06 65.52 37.29
C HIS A 401 -5.09 66.51 37.86
N LEU A 402 -6.25 66.03 38.29
CA LEU A 402 -7.29 66.85 38.91
C LEU A 402 -6.86 67.37 40.29
N ASP A 403 -6.21 66.53 41.09
CA ASP A 403 -5.73 66.87 42.44
C ASP A 403 -4.59 67.90 42.37
N ASN A 404 -3.77 67.87 41.31
CA ASN A 404 -2.71 68.84 41.05
C ASN A 404 -3.14 70.00 40.13
N ALA A 405 -4.44 70.21 39.92
CA ALA A 405 -4.94 71.20 38.95
C ALA A 405 -4.54 72.65 39.25
N ALA A 406 -4.14 72.96 40.49
CA ALA A 406 -3.70 74.30 40.89
C ALA A 406 -2.20 74.57 40.59
N SER A 407 -1.38 73.53 40.42
CA SER A 407 0.08 73.64 40.28
C SER A 407 0.64 72.56 39.38
N HIS A 408 0.27 72.62 38.10
CA HIS A 408 0.78 71.67 37.11
C HIS A 408 2.12 72.18 36.56
N THR A 409 3.14 71.32 36.55
CA THR A 409 4.42 71.62 35.89
C THR A 409 4.32 71.21 34.43
N LEU A 410 4.39 72.18 33.51
CA LEU A 410 4.50 71.91 32.09
C LEU A 410 5.92 72.30 31.62
N PRO A 411 6.65 71.42 30.90
CA PRO A 411 8.07 71.60 30.59
C PRO A 411 8.43 72.91 29.89
N THR A 412 7.46 73.57 29.26
CA THR A 412 7.65 74.78 28.45
C THR A 412 6.97 76.03 29.00
N ILE A 413 6.14 75.94 30.05
CA ILE A 413 5.27 77.04 30.52
C ILE A 413 5.48 77.37 32.02
N GLY A 414 6.24 76.55 32.74
CA GLY A 414 6.43 76.70 34.18
C GLY A 414 5.28 76.11 35.00
N ILE A 415 5.22 76.44 36.29
CA ILE A 415 4.18 75.97 37.21
C ILE A 415 2.95 76.86 37.04
N GLY A 416 1.82 76.27 36.64
CA GLY A 416 0.57 77.00 36.47
C GLY A 416 -0.65 76.10 36.58
N PRO A 417 -1.83 76.65 36.87
CA PRO A 417 -3.05 75.87 36.96
C PRO A 417 -3.42 75.26 35.60
N LEU A 418 -4.04 74.09 35.62
CA LEU A 418 -4.64 73.51 34.42
C LEU A 418 -5.70 74.46 33.86
N ALA A 419 -5.75 74.59 32.53
CA ALA A 419 -6.79 75.39 31.89
C ALA A 419 -8.19 74.87 32.29
N PRO A 420 -9.17 75.74 32.56
CA PRO A 420 -10.50 75.33 33.00
C PRO A 420 -11.18 74.31 32.07
N GLY A 421 -10.98 74.45 30.75
CA GLY A 421 -11.49 73.49 29.76
C GLY A 421 -10.90 72.08 29.91
N THR A 422 -9.64 71.97 30.31
CA THR A 422 -8.96 70.69 30.57
C THR A 422 -9.51 70.03 31.82
N ILE A 423 -9.78 70.81 32.88
CA ILE A 423 -10.40 70.31 34.11
C ILE A 423 -11.80 69.75 33.82
N VAL A 424 -12.60 70.45 33.01
CA VAL A 424 -13.93 69.98 32.59
C VAL A 424 -13.82 68.67 31.80
N ALA A 425 -12.86 68.58 30.87
CA ALA A 425 -12.63 67.37 30.08
C ALA A 425 -12.19 66.18 30.96
N LEU A 426 -11.26 66.38 31.89
CA LEU A 426 -10.80 65.35 32.83
C LEU A 426 -11.92 64.87 33.74
N LYS A 427 -12.76 65.77 34.27
CA LYS A 427 -13.95 65.39 35.05
C LYS A 427 -14.96 64.58 34.23
N ALA A 428 -15.13 64.89 32.94
CA ALA A 428 -15.98 64.11 32.06
C ALA A 428 -15.42 62.70 31.80
N VAL A 429 -14.09 62.56 31.66
CA VAL A 429 -13.42 61.25 31.54
C VAL A 429 -13.54 60.47 32.84
N GLN A 430 -13.30 61.10 34.00
CA GLN A 430 -13.46 60.52 35.32
C GLN A 430 -14.88 59.97 35.52
N ALA A 431 -15.90 60.76 35.16
CA ALA A 431 -17.30 60.35 35.25
C ALA A 431 -17.62 59.17 34.33
N LYS A 432 -17.06 59.14 33.10
CA LYS A 432 -17.21 58.02 32.17
C LYS A 432 -16.54 56.74 32.68
N LEU A 433 -15.33 56.83 33.25
CA LEU A 433 -14.62 55.68 33.82
C LEU A 433 -15.26 55.16 35.12
N ALA A 434 -15.81 56.06 35.93
CA ALA A 434 -16.55 55.71 37.15
C ALA A 434 -17.91 55.07 36.85
N SER A 435 -18.60 55.53 35.80
CA SER A 435 -19.91 55.03 35.37
C SER A 435 -19.86 53.88 34.37
N ALA A 436 -18.69 53.58 33.79
CA ALA A 436 -18.49 52.38 32.98
C ALA A 436 -18.82 51.15 33.83
N LYS A 437 -20.02 50.60 33.63
CA LYS A 437 -20.48 49.42 34.34
C LYS A 437 -19.50 48.28 34.08
N ARG A 438 -19.21 47.48 35.13
CA ARG A 438 -18.75 46.09 34.96
C ARG A 438 -19.65 45.47 33.89
N ALA A 439 -19.13 45.23 32.68
CA ALA A 439 -19.70 44.12 31.92
C ALA A 439 -19.42 42.90 32.81
N PRO A 440 -20.43 42.19 33.35
CA PRO A 440 -20.15 41.02 34.16
C PRO A 440 -19.37 40.05 33.30
N PHE A 441 -18.08 39.93 33.58
CA PHE A 441 -17.26 38.88 33.01
C PHE A 441 -17.62 37.62 33.79
N GLU A 442 -18.53 36.84 33.25
CA GLU A 442 -18.68 35.46 33.70
C GLU A 442 -17.50 34.68 33.13
N SER A 443 -16.67 34.12 34.01
CA SER A 443 -15.74 33.11 33.57
C SER A 443 -16.50 31.98 32.89
N GLN A 444 -15.87 31.32 31.91
CA GLN A 444 -16.52 30.24 31.18
C GLN A 444 -17.05 29.16 32.14
N LYS A 445 -16.38 28.93 33.29
CA LYS A 445 -16.85 28.05 34.37
C LYS A 445 -18.18 28.52 34.98
N ALA A 446 -18.30 29.79 35.34
CA ALA A 446 -19.53 30.35 35.88
C ALA A 446 -20.67 30.35 34.84
N PHE A 447 -20.34 30.58 33.57
CA PHE A 447 -21.28 30.54 32.45
C PHE A 447 -21.79 29.12 32.14
N ILE A 448 -20.88 28.13 32.06
CA ILE A 448 -21.20 26.71 31.87
C ILE A 448 -22.03 26.19 33.04
N ALA A 449 -21.68 26.58 34.28
CA ALA A 449 -22.43 26.19 35.48
C ALA A 449 -23.86 26.74 35.51
N LYS A 450 -24.10 27.96 34.98
CA LYS A 450 -25.43 28.57 34.93
C LYS A 450 -26.35 28.04 33.83
N ARG A 451 -25.81 27.51 32.73
CA ARG A 451 -26.61 27.01 31.59
C ARG A 451 -26.75 25.50 31.52
N GLY A 452 -26.24 24.78 32.52
CA GLY A 452 -26.21 23.32 32.52
C GLY A 452 -25.09 22.82 31.62
N ALA A 453 -24.47 21.71 32.03
CA ALA A 453 -23.41 21.07 31.28
C ALA A 453 -23.85 20.84 29.82
N PHE A 454 -22.95 21.13 28.89
CA PHE A 454 -23.09 20.77 27.48
C PHE A 454 -23.04 19.23 27.40
N GLU A 455 -24.16 18.55 27.58
CA GLU A 455 -24.27 17.12 27.27
C GLU A 455 -24.28 16.95 25.75
N PRO A 456 -23.33 16.21 25.16
CA PRO A 456 -23.38 15.91 23.73
C PRO A 456 -24.61 15.04 23.47
N GLY A 457 -25.60 15.55 22.72
CA GLY A 457 -26.70 14.73 22.18
C GLY A 457 -28.14 15.16 22.45
N LYS A 458 -28.42 16.33 23.06
CA LYS A 458 -29.80 16.82 23.20
C LYS A 458 -29.95 18.28 22.78
N GLU A 459 -30.23 18.49 21.49
CA GLU A 459 -30.76 19.77 21.03
C GLU A 459 -32.26 19.86 21.36
N THR A 460 -32.64 20.82 22.19
CA THR A 460 -34.03 21.31 22.19
C THR A 460 -34.04 22.64 21.46
N LEU A 461 -34.54 22.61 20.24
CA LEU A 461 -34.87 23.79 19.42
C LEU A 461 -35.82 24.69 20.21
N ILE A 462 -35.42 25.94 20.45
CA ILE A 462 -36.35 27.02 20.79
C ILE A 462 -36.11 28.15 19.78
N LYS A 463 -37.20 28.49 19.11
CA LYS A 463 -37.35 29.38 17.93
C LYS A 463 -36.66 30.73 18.04
#